data_AF-A0A1F8BDQ7-F1
#
_entry.id   AF-A0A1F8BDQ7-F1
#
_cell.length_a   1.000
_cell.length_b   1.000
_cell.length_c   1.000
_cell.angle_alpha   90.00
_cell.angle_beta   90.00
_cell.angle_gamma   90.00
#
_symmetry.space_group_name_H-M   'P 1'
#
loop_
_entity.id
_entity.type
_entity.pdbx_description
1 polymer ?
#
loop_
_entity_poly.entity_id
_entity_poly.type
_entity_poly.pdbx_seq_one_letter_code
_entity_poly.pdbx_strand_id
1 'polypeptide(L)'
;MEEDTKKIIKFQKQRDWKQFHTPKNLAISLSLEANEVLEIFQWTKDNQLPSDKKLMLEEEIADVYYYLLLLPHTPTHYTFISIDLHKKLVYL
;
A
#
# COMPACT_ATOMS: atom_id res chain seq x y z
N MET A 1 3.15 -10.19 5.89
CA MET A 1 2.31 -10.29 4.66
C MET A 1 1.02 -11.04 4.92
N GLU A 2 0.97 -12.38 4.99
CA GLU A 2 -0.32 -13.09 5.11
C GLU A 2 -1.08 -12.77 6.42
N GLU A 3 -0.36 -12.68 7.54
CA GLU A 3 -0.91 -12.26 8.83
C GLU A 3 -1.43 -10.82 8.79
N ASP A 4 -0.66 -9.91 8.18
CA ASP A 4 -1.04 -8.50 8.07
C ASP A 4 -2.26 -8.32 7.16
N THR A 5 -2.31 -9.03 6.04
CA THR A 5 -3.50 -9.13 5.18
C THR A 5 -4.73 -9.57 5.98
N LYS A 6 -4.61 -10.60 6.83
CA LYS A 6 -5.72 -11.07 7.67
C LYS A 6 -6.20 -9.99 8.64
N LYS A 7 -5.27 -9.26 9.26
CA LYS A 7 -5.59 -8.13 10.15
C LYS A 7 -6.30 -7.00 9.39
N ILE A 8 -5.81 -6.64 8.20
CA ILE A 8 -6.40 -5.62 7.33
C ILE A 8 -7.83 -6.00 6.94
N ILE A 9 -8.04 -7.23 6.44
CA ILE A 9 -9.37 -7.71 6.03
C ILE A 9 -10.35 -7.69 7.23
N LYS A 10 -9.89 -8.10 8.42
CA LYS A 10 -10.70 -8.04 9.64
C LYS A 10 -11.06 -6.60 10.01
N PHE A 11 -10.10 -5.69 9.96
CA PHE A 11 -10.29 -4.27 10.25
C PHE A 11 -11.31 -3.61 9.32
N GLN A 12 -11.27 -3.94 8.03
CA GLN A 12 -12.21 -3.44 7.03
C GLN A 12 -13.61 -3.99 7.22
N LYS A 13 -13.72 -5.29 7.51
CA LYS A 13 -15.01 -5.94 7.76
C LYS A 13 -15.73 -5.31 8.96
N GLN A 14 -14.99 -4.95 10.00
CA GLN A 14 -15.56 -4.27 11.18
C GLN A 14 -16.13 -2.87 10.88
N ARG A 15 -15.69 -2.23 9.79
CA ARG A 15 -16.12 -0.88 9.40
C ARG A 15 -17.04 -0.87 8.18
N ASP A 16 -17.38 -2.04 7.66
CA ASP A 16 -18.12 -2.21 6.42
C ASP A 16 -17.48 -1.47 5.22
N TRP A 17 -16.15 -1.33 5.20
CA TRP A 17 -15.45 -0.56 4.17
C TRP A 17 -15.34 -1.26 2.81
N LYS A 18 -15.65 -2.56 2.76
CA LYS A 18 -15.54 -3.36 1.53
C LYS A 18 -16.36 -2.78 0.38
N GLN A 19 -17.45 -2.07 0.67
CA GLN A 19 -18.29 -1.39 -0.35
C GLN A 19 -17.55 -0.31 -1.15
N PHE A 20 -16.47 0.27 -0.60
CA PHE A 20 -15.67 1.30 -1.27
C PHE A 20 -14.44 0.73 -1.99
N HIS A 21 -14.08 -0.53 -1.72
CA HIS A 21 -12.83 -1.15 -2.16
C HIS A 21 -12.96 -1.81 -3.53
N THR A 22 -13.22 -1.00 -4.55
CA THR A 22 -13.05 -1.44 -5.94
C THR A 22 -11.56 -1.47 -6.30
N PRO A 23 -11.12 -2.34 -7.23
CA PRO A 23 -9.73 -2.38 -7.68
C PRO A 23 -9.21 -1.02 -8.17
N LYS A 24 -10.07 -0.26 -8.87
CA LYS A 24 -9.79 1.11 -9.29
C LYS A 24 -9.52 2.02 -8.09
N ASN A 25 -10.42 2.03 -7.11
CA ASN A 25 -10.28 2.91 -5.94
C ASN A 25 -9.03 2.58 -5.15
N LEU A 26 -8.73 1.30 -4.95
CA LEU A 26 -7.53 0.89 -4.23
C LEU A 26 -6.23 1.19 -4.98
N ALA A 27 -6.22 1.06 -6.31
CA ALA A 27 -5.06 1.47 -7.12
C ALA A 27 -4.84 2.99 -7.06
N ILE A 28 -5.91 3.78 -7.01
CA ILE A 28 -5.84 5.22 -6.79
C ILE A 28 -5.27 5.50 -5.39
N SER A 29 -5.82 4.89 -4.34
CA SER A 29 -5.31 5.07 -2.96
C SER A 29 -3.83 4.69 -2.86
N LEU A 30 -3.42 3.54 -3.39
CA LEU A 30 -2.00 3.14 -3.44
C LEU A 30 -1.12 4.21 -4.07
N SER A 31 -1.57 4.83 -5.17
CA SER A 31 -0.84 5.90 -5.84
C SER A 31 -0.81 7.19 -5.03
N LEU A 32 -1.86 7.49 -4.27
CA LEU A 32 -1.90 8.68 -3.41
C LEU A 32 -0.88 8.54 -2.28
N GLU A 33 -0.90 7.43 -1.52
CA GLU A 33 0.05 7.23 -0.42
C GLU A 33 1.51 7.17 -0.91
N ALA A 34 1.74 6.60 -2.10
CA ALA A 34 3.07 6.62 -2.71
C ALA A 34 3.55 8.05 -3.04
N ASN A 35 2.63 8.97 -3.35
CA ASN A 35 2.97 10.37 -3.55
C ASN A 35 3.20 11.10 -2.21
N GLU A 36 2.54 10.70 -1.12
CA GLU A 36 2.82 11.23 0.22
C GLU A 36 4.25 10.88 0.66
N VAL A 37 4.72 9.66 0.36
CA VAL A 37 6.14 9.30 0.49
C VAL A 37 7.04 10.26 -0.31
N LEU A 38 6.69 10.61 -1.55
CA LEU A 38 7.48 11.56 -2.36
C LEU A 38 7.47 12.98 -1.77
N GLU A 39 6.35 13.42 -1.20
CA GLU A 39 6.22 14.74 -0.58
C GLU A 39 7.23 14.95 0.55
N ILE A 40 7.47 13.91 1.36
CA ILE A 40 8.46 13.94 2.44
C ILE A 40 9.85 14.37 1.93
N PHE A 41 10.23 13.90 0.73
CA PHE A 41 11.52 14.16 0.09
C PHE A 41 11.53 15.37 -0.86
N GLN A 42 10.38 15.99 -1.16
CA GLN A 42 10.25 16.98 -2.24
C GLN A 42 11.27 18.14 -2.16
N TRP A 43 11.61 18.56 -0.94
CA TRP A 43 12.51 19.71 -0.70
C TRP A 43 13.80 19.32 0.03
N THR A 44 14.13 18.02 0.09
CA THR A 44 15.37 17.55 0.72
C THR A 44 16.54 17.68 -0.24
N LYS A 45 17.69 18.17 0.23
CA LYS A 45 18.91 18.28 -0.59
C LYS A 45 19.74 16.99 -0.60
N ASP A 46 19.69 16.24 0.50
CA ASP A 46 20.43 15.00 0.71
C ASP A 46 19.48 13.90 1.20
N ASN A 47 19.94 12.65 1.25
CA ASN A 47 19.17 11.49 1.76
C ASN A 47 19.02 11.48 3.31
N GLN A 48 19.15 12.64 3.97
CA GLN A 48 19.01 12.76 5.42
C GLN A 48 17.66 13.40 5.75
N LEU A 49 16.80 12.63 6.42
CA LEU A 49 15.55 13.13 6.96
C LEU A 49 15.73 13.53 8.42
N PRO A 50 15.26 14.72 8.83
CA PRO A 50 15.14 15.05 10.25
C PRO A 50 14.15 14.09 10.95
N SER A 51 14.26 13.98 12.27
CA SER A 51 13.57 12.94 13.06
C SER A 51 12.04 13.02 12.98
N ASP A 52 11.50 14.22 12.83
CA ASP A 52 10.08 14.50 12.61
C ASP A 52 9.58 13.90 11.29
N LYS A 53 10.36 14.05 10.21
CA LYS A 53 10.04 13.44 8.90
C LYS A 53 10.21 11.93 8.86
N LYS A 54 11.06 11.37 9.73
CA LYS A 54 11.26 9.92 9.79
C LYS A 54 9.99 9.19 10.26
N LEU A 55 9.30 9.72 11.27
CA LEU A 55 8.05 9.13 11.74
C LEU A 55 6.98 9.19 10.64
N MET A 56 6.85 10.34 9.97
CA MET A 56 5.94 10.49 8.82
C MET A 56 6.27 9.49 7.72
N LEU A 57 7.56 9.28 7.41
CA LEU A 57 7.96 8.29 6.40
C LEU A 57 7.55 6.87 6.77
N GLU A 58 7.66 6.50 8.04
CA GLU A 58 7.23 5.19 8.53
C GLU A 58 5.70 5.03 8.39
N GLU A 59 4.93 6.09 8.63
CA GLU A 59 3.47 6.12 8.45
C GLU A 59 3.08 5.98 6.96
N GLU A 60 3.64 6.80 6.08
CA GLU A 60 3.30 6.76 4.65
C GLU A 60 3.72 5.45 3.97
N ILE A 61 4.86 4.86 4.37
CA ILE A 61 5.26 3.54 3.89
C ILE A 61 4.28 2.46 4.38
N ALA A 62 3.77 2.58 5.61
CA ALA A 62 2.78 1.65 6.13
C ALA A 62 1.46 1.73 5.34
N ASP A 63 1.06 2.93 4.91
CA ASP A 63 -0.14 3.14 4.10
C ASP A 63 0.03 2.62 2.66
N VAL A 64 1.19 2.83 2.03
CA VAL A 64 1.54 2.15 0.77
C VAL A 64 1.46 0.63 0.92
N TYR A 65 2.05 0.10 1.99
CA TYR A 65 2.02 -1.34 2.27
C TYR A 65 0.61 -1.87 2.48
N TYR A 66 -0.24 -1.11 3.18
CA TYR A 66 -1.64 -1.44 3.41
C TYR A 66 -2.40 -1.65 2.09
N TYR A 67 -2.33 -0.68 1.18
CA TYR A 67 -3.03 -0.78 -0.11
C TYR A 67 -2.41 -1.82 -1.04
N LEU A 68 -1.08 -2.00 -0.99
CA LEU A 68 -0.40 -3.03 -1.77
C LEU A 68 -0.83 -4.44 -1.35
N LEU A 69 -0.99 -4.68 -0.04
CA LEU A 69 -1.51 -5.95 0.45
C LEU A 69 -2.99 -6.13 0.10
N LEU A 70 -3.79 -5.06 0.17
CA LEU A 70 -5.24 -5.16 0.00
C LEU A 70 -5.68 -5.36 -1.45
N LEU A 71 -5.07 -4.63 -2.40
CA LEU A 71 -5.48 -4.59 -3.81
C LEU A 71 -5.61 -6.00 -4.43
N PRO A 72 -4.63 -6.93 -4.28
CA PRO A 72 -4.71 -8.34 -4.71
C PRO A 72 -5.94 -9.13 -4.23
N HIS A 73 -6.48 -8.77 -3.06
CA HIS A 73 -7.57 -9.50 -2.40
C HIS A 73 -8.95 -8.89 -2.68
N THR A 74 -9.02 -7.86 -3.51
CA THR A 74 -10.31 -7.37 -3.98
C THR A 74 -10.87 -8.24 -5.10
N PRO A 75 -12.15 -8.60 -5.03
CA PRO A 75 -12.77 -9.39 -6.08
C PRO A 75 -12.86 -8.58 -7.38
N THR A 76 -12.01 -8.91 -8.34
CA THR A 76 -12.09 -8.49 -9.75
C THR A 76 -12.93 -9.49 -10.55
N HIS A 77 -13.53 -9.05 -11.67
CA HIS A 77 -14.08 -9.98 -12.69
C HIS A 77 -12.99 -10.79 -13.40
N TYR A 78 -11.72 -10.43 -13.21
CA TYR A 78 -10.54 -11.16 -13.65
C TYR A 78 -9.89 -11.85 -12.44
N THR A 79 -9.22 -12.97 -12.65
CA THR A 79 -8.64 -13.86 -11.63
C THR A 79 -7.80 -13.11 -10.57
N PHE A 80 -7.78 -13.63 -9.34
CA PHE A 80 -6.90 -13.18 -8.25
C PHE A 80 -5.50 -12.82 -8.77
N ILE A 81 -5.10 -11.56 -8.62
CA ILE A 81 -3.73 -11.13 -8.94
C ILE A 81 -2.88 -11.54 -7.74
N SER A 82 -2.11 -12.63 -7.87
CA SER A 82 -1.08 -12.92 -6.87
C SER A 82 0.13 -12.02 -7.12
N ILE A 83 0.63 -11.37 -6.07
CA ILE A 83 1.94 -10.72 -6.13
C ILE A 83 2.99 -11.83 -6.13
N ASP A 84 3.54 -12.12 -7.30
CA ASP A 84 4.59 -13.12 -7.48
C ASP A 84 5.95 -12.41 -7.65
N LEU A 85 6.58 -12.13 -6.50
CA LEU A 85 7.92 -11.55 -6.45
C LEU A 85 8.96 -12.48 -7.10
N HIS A 86 8.78 -13.80 -7.03
CA HIS A 86 9.71 -14.76 -7.63
C HIS A 86 9.76 -14.61 -9.15
N LYS A 87 8.61 -14.44 -9.82
CA LYS A 87 8.59 -14.11 -11.25
C LYS A 87 9.37 -12.84 -11.55
N LYS A 88 9.19 -11.77 -10.78
CA LYS A 88 9.86 -10.49 -11.04
C LYS A 88 11.39 -10.57 -10.83
N LEU A 89 11.84 -11.24 -9.77
CA LEU A 89 13.26 -11.37 -9.42
C LEU A 89 14.06 -12.21 -10.41
N VAL A 90 13.42 -13.09 -11.19
CA VAL A 90 14.09 -13.85 -12.27
C VAL A 90 14.37 -12.98 -13.50
N TYR A 91 13.70 -11.82 -13.63
CA TYR A 91 13.86 -10.89 -14.77
C TYR A 91 14.66 -9.62 -14.42
N LEU A 92 15.25 -9.54 -13.22
CA LEU A 92 16.16 -8.46 -12.79
C LEU A 92 17.58 -9.02 -12.67
#